data_AF-A0A9E6MEN7-F1
#
_entry.id   AF-A0A9E6MEN7-F1
#
_cell.length_a   1.000
_cell.length_b   1.000
_cell.length_c   1.000
_cell.angle_alpha   90.00
_cell.angle_beta   90.00
_cell.angle_gamma   90.00
#
_symmetry.space_group_name_H-M   'P 1'
#
loop_
_entity.id
_entity.type
_entity.pdbx_description
1 polymer ?
#
loop_
_entity_poly.entity_id
_entity_poly.type
_entity_poly.pdbx_seq_one_letter_code
_entity_poly.pdbx_strand_id
1 'polypeptide(L)'
;MATVERPLDITKLDFEARRYARRRTLFRWSLPLMLVLVGLACWLALPTVATIVAIQATDRGDYTTAEQWLNYAAYGTVLEKYKVPFNKAIVAMHQKQFDLAIEQFRTAIVLAPEDKKCFIRTQSVLATELAGDDAIARAKPEEAIQYYTKAIGEIRANNDCFKEYEKLSMRIAEKLSSVTNAIKKKKATKTQIAQERRWKKLIKLRQKIRWISLKN
;
A
#
# COMPACT_ATOMS: atom_id res chain seq x y z
N MET A 1 -52.79 7.18 -75.58
CA MET A 1 -52.73 7.21 -74.09
C MET A 1 -51.65 8.20 -73.72
N ALA A 2 -52.02 9.44 -73.37
CA ALA A 2 -51.06 10.49 -73.04
C ALA A 2 -50.60 10.32 -71.58
N THR A 3 -49.28 10.20 -71.38
CA THR A 3 -48.66 10.16 -70.06
C THR A 3 -48.71 11.56 -69.44
N VAL A 4 -49.46 11.70 -68.35
CA VAL A 4 -49.45 12.91 -67.54
C VAL A 4 -48.10 12.98 -66.82
N GLU A 5 -47.15 13.73 -67.38
CA GLU A 5 -45.93 14.11 -66.68
C GLU A 5 -46.32 15.02 -65.52
N ARG A 6 -46.33 14.47 -64.30
CA ARG A 6 -46.41 15.31 -63.10
C ARG A 6 -45.08 16.05 -62.97
N PRO A 7 -45.06 17.38 -62.90
CA PRO A 7 -43.81 18.10 -62.67
C PRO A 7 -43.25 17.64 -61.32
N LEU A 8 -42.00 17.15 -61.35
CA LEU A 8 -41.27 16.78 -60.15
C LEU A 8 -41.01 18.07 -59.37
N ASP A 9 -41.79 18.30 -58.32
CA ASP A 9 -41.73 19.52 -57.51
C ASP A 9 -40.48 19.50 -56.62
N ILE A 10 -39.39 20.03 -57.14
CA ILE A 10 -38.07 20.11 -56.50
C ILE A 10 -38.09 20.87 -55.16
N THR A 11 -39.12 21.68 -54.89
CA THR A 11 -39.27 22.37 -53.60
C THR A 11 -39.53 21.41 -52.43
N LYS A 12 -40.00 20.18 -52.72
CA LYS A 12 -40.14 19.11 -51.73
C LYS A 12 -38.84 18.35 -51.47
N LEU A 13 -37.74 18.62 -52.18
CA LEU A 13 -36.43 18.01 -51.89
C LEU A 13 -35.62 18.78 -50.83
N ASP A 14 -36.06 19.99 -50.44
CA ASP A 14 -35.44 20.83 -49.40
C ASP A 14 -35.64 20.32 -47.95
N PHE A 15 -35.96 19.04 -47.78
CA PHE A 15 -35.92 18.39 -46.48
C PHE A 15 -34.52 18.46 -45.87
N GLU A 16 -33.46 18.53 -46.66
CA GLU A 16 -32.08 18.60 -46.16
C GLU A 16 -31.80 19.91 -45.42
N ALA A 17 -32.16 21.07 -46.00
CA ALA A 17 -31.94 22.38 -45.38
C ALA A 17 -32.75 22.54 -44.09
N ARG A 18 -34.03 22.12 -44.09
CA ARG A 18 -34.87 22.13 -42.87
C ARG A 18 -34.38 21.13 -41.83
N ARG A 19 -33.91 19.94 -42.24
CA ARG A 19 -33.33 18.92 -41.34
C ARG A 19 -32.01 19.42 -40.74
N TYR A 20 -31.16 20.12 -41.49
CA TYR A 20 -29.94 20.75 -40.98
C TYR A 20 -30.22 21.89 -39.99
N ALA A 21 -31.21 22.75 -40.27
CA ALA A 21 -31.62 23.82 -39.36
C ALA A 21 -32.20 23.27 -38.04
N ARG A 22 -33.00 22.19 -38.12
CA ARG A 22 -33.56 21.50 -36.96
C ARG A 22 -32.49 20.75 -36.16
N ARG A 23 -31.50 20.15 -36.83
CA ARG A 23 -30.33 19.53 -36.17
C ARG A 23 -29.47 20.58 -35.46
N ARG A 24 -29.20 21.75 -36.07
CA ARG A 24 -28.44 22.84 -35.44
C ARG A 24 -29.13 23.45 -34.24
N THR A 25 -30.45 23.59 -34.28
CA THR A 25 -31.23 24.04 -33.11
C THR A 25 -31.18 22.97 -32.03
N LEU A 26 -31.50 21.71 -32.31
CA LEU A 26 -31.39 20.61 -31.34
C LEU A 26 -30.00 20.53 -30.70
N PHE A 27 -28.92 20.66 -31.49
CA PHE A 27 -27.55 20.70 -30.97
C PHE A 27 -27.29 21.90 -30.07
N ARG A 28 -27.77 23.12 -30.38
CA ARG A 28 -27.56 24.29 -29.49
C ARG A 28 -28.28 24.15 -28.15
N TRP A 29 -29.44 23.50 -28.13
CA TRP A 29 -30.19 23.23 -26.90
C TRP A 29 -29.61 22.05 -26.10
N SER A 30 -29.00 21.05 -26.75
CA SER A 30 -28.34 19.93 -26.08
C SER A 30 -26.85 20.16 -25.74
N LEU A 31 -26.19 21.13 -26.40
CA LEU A 31 -24.80 21.53 -26.15
C LEU A 31 -24.52 21.84 -24.67
N PRO A 32 -25.31 22.66 -23.95
CA PRO A 32 -25.02 22.95 -22.54
C PRO A 32 -25.10 21.68 -21.67
N LEU A 33 -26.08 20.80 -21.92
CA LEU A 33 -26.19 19.53 -21.21
C LEU A 33 -24.97 18.64 -21.49
N MET A 34 -24.55 18.55 -22.75
CA MET A 34 -23.35 17.79 -23.13
C MET A 34 -22.09 18.35 -22.44
N LEU A 35 -21.90 19.66 -22.40
CA LEU A 35 -20.77 20.29 -21.74
C LEU A 35 -20.75 20.01 -20.24
N VAL A 36 -21.91 20.03 -19.57
CA VAL A 36 -22.01 19.66 -18.15
C VAL A 36 -21.63 18.20 -17.94
N LEU A 37 -22.13 17.28 -18.78
CA LEU A 37 -21.78 15.87 -18.69
C LEU A 37 -20.29 15.61 -18.95
N VAL A 38 -19.70 16.29 -19.94
CA VAL A 38 -18.25 16.22 -20.21
C VAL A 38 -17.45 16.79 -19.05
N GLY A 39 -17.86 17.93 -18.49
CA GLY A 39 -17.20 18.53 -17.32
C GLY A 39 -17.23 17.61 -16.11
N LEU A 40 -18.36 16.95 -15.85
CA LEU A 40 -18.51 15.98 -14.77
C LEU A 40 -17.67 14.71 -15.02
N ALA A 41 -17.62 14.23 -16.27
CA ALA A 41 -16.76 13.10 -16.63
C ALA A 41 -15.27 13.44 -16.46
N CYS A 42 -14.84 14.63 -16.90
CA CYS A 42 -13.48 15.12 -16.68
C CYS A 42 -13.17 15.22 -15.18
N TRP A 43 -14.08 15.79 -14.38
CA TRP A 43 -13.91 15.90 -12.94
C TRP A 43 -13.70 14.54 -12.27
N LEU A 44 -14.48 13.54 -12.66
CA LEU A 44 -14.34 12.16 -12.15
C LEU A 44 -13.04 11.48 -12.63
N ALA A 45 -12.49 11.87 -13.77
CA ALA A 45 -11.24 11.33 -14.31
C ALA A 45 -9.99 11.98 -13.70
N LEU A 46 -10.06 13.19 -13.15
CA LEU A 46 -8.87 13.88 -12.60
C LEU A 46 -8.17 13.08 -11.49
N PRO A 47 -8.86 12.50 -10.50
CA PRO A 47 -8.21 11.70 -9.46
C PRO A 47 -7.48 10.48 -10.03
N THR A 48 -8.04 9.81 -11.04
CA THR A 48 -7.42 8.62 -11.62
C THR A 48 -6.12 8.99 -12.34
N VAL A 49 -6.12 10.08 -13.12
CA VAL A 49 -4.91 10.61 -13.75
C VAL A 49 -3.86 10.99 -12.70
N ALA A 50 -4.25 11.70 -11.64
CA ALA A 50 -3.34 12.06 -10.55
C ALA A 50 -2.73 10.81 -9.87
N THR A 51 -3.50 9.75 -9.65
CA THR A 51 -2.97 8.49 -9.11
C THR A 51 -1.99 7.79 -10.05
N ILE A 52 -2.25 7.80 -11.38
CA ILE A 52 -1.35 7.21 -12.36
C ILE A 52 -0.01 7.95 -12.36
N VAL A 53 -0.05 9.30 -12.35
CA VAL A 53 1.17 10.12 -12.28
C VAL A 53 1.93 9.84 -10.98
N ALA A 54 1.22 9.71 -9.85
CA ALA A 54 1.86 9.38 -8.58
C ALA A 54 2.54 7.99 -8.59
N ILE A 55 1.91 6.98 -9.19
CA ILE A 55 2.50 5.64 -9.33
C ILE A 55 3.77 5.73 -10.19
N GLN A 56 3.70 6.39 -11.36
CA GLN A 56 4.87 6.56 -12.22
C GLN A 56 6.01 7.34 -11.53
N ALA A 57 5.67 8.35 -10.73
CA ALA A 57 6.65 9.08 -9.93
C ALA A 57 7.30 8.18 -8.87
N THR A 58 6.50 7.31 -8.23
CA THR A 58 6.99 6.31 -7.27
C THR A 58 7.95 5.32 -7.94
N ASP A 59 7.60 4.82 -9.13
CA ASP A 59 8.45 3.89 -9.89
C ASP A 59 9.79 4.52 -10.31
N ARG A 60 9.81 5.84 -10.51
CA ARG A 60 11.02 6.62 -10.79
C ARG A 60 11.82 7.00 -9.53
N GLY A 61 11.30 6.68 -8.34
CA GLY A 61 11.90 7.04 -7.05
C GLY A 61 11.66 8.50 -6.63
N ASP A 62 10.83 9.25 -7.34
CA ASP A 62 10.45 10.61 -6.96
C ASP A 62 9.19 10.61 -6.10
N TYR A 63 9.40 10.31 -4.83
CA TYR A 63 8.30 10.18 -3.89
C TYR A 63 7.67 11.53 -3.49
N THR A 64 8.40 12.63 -3.64
CA THR A 64 7.90 13.98 -3.31
C THR A 64 6.81 14.40 -4.28
N THR A 65 7.02 14.18 -5.58
CA THR A 65 5.99 14.46 -6.58
C THR A 65 4.83 13.47 -6.44
N ALA A 66 5.10 12.20 -6.14
CA ALA A 66 4.04 11.22 -5.87
C ALA A 66 3.08 11.68 -4.75
N GLU A 67 3.61 12.15 -3.63
CA GLU A 67 2.80 12.68 -2.52
C GLU A 67 1.99 13.91 -2.91
N GLN A 68 2.57 14.85 -3.65
CA GLN A 68 1.87 16.04 -4.12
C GLN A 68 0.67 15.66 -5.00
N TRP A 69 0.87 14.77 -5.97
CA TRP A 69 -0.20 14.29 -6.84
C TRP A 69 -1.29 13.53 -6.08
N LEU A 70 -0.93 12.73 -5.08
CA LEU A 70 -1.91 12.06 -4.23
C LEU A 70 -2.69 13.02 -3.33
N ASN A 71 -2.07 14.12 -2.88
CA ASN A 71 -2.77 15.17 -2.14
C ASN A 71 -3.81 15.89 -3.02
N TYR A 72 -3.49 16.16 -4.30
CA TYR A 72 -4.48 16.67 -5.24
C TYR A 72 -5.60 15.68 -5.52
N ALA A 73 -5.27 14.39 -5.68
CA ALA A 73 -6.27 13.34 -5.86
C ALA A 73 -7.24 13.25 -4.67
N ALA A 74 -6.76 13.49 -3.44
CA ALA A 74 -7.56 13.44 -2.22
C ALA A 74 -8.83 14.31 -2.28
N TYR A 75 -8.73 15.51 -2.87
CA TYR A 75 -9.85 16.44 -2.95
C TYR A 75 -10.93 16.02 -3.98
N GLY A 76 -10.53 15.34 -5.06
CA GLY A 76 -11.46 14.92 -6.12
C GLY A 76 -12.05 13.52 -5.90
N THR A 77 -11.52 12.72 -4.97
CA THR A 77 -11.92 11.32 -4.79
C THR A 77 -13.15 11.19 -3.88
N VAL A 78 -14.34 11.23 -4.47
CA VAL A 78 -15.60 11.09 -3.72
C VAL A 78 -16.06 9.64 -3.57
N LEU A 79 -15.93 8.84 -4.64
CA LEU A 79 -16.48 7.48 -4.71
C LEU A 79 -15.54 6.42 -4.10
N GLU A 80 -14.24 6.48 -4.40
CA GLU A 80 -13.28 5.46 -4.00
C GLU A 80 -12.27 6.00 -2.97
N LYS A 81 -12.80 6.50 -1.85
CA LYS A 81 -12.02 7.23 -0.82
C LYS A 81 -10.82 6.45 -0.28
N TYR A 82 -10.85 5.12 -0.32
CA TYR A 82 -9.78 4.26 0.15
C TYR A 82 -8.53 4.25 -0.76
N LYS A 83 -8.65 4.62 -2.05
CA LYS A 83 -7.52 4.53 -3.00
C LYS A 83 -6.38 5.49 -2.68
N VAL A 84 -6.72 6.69 -2.20
CA VAL A 84 -5.72 7.70 -1.84
C VAL A 84 -4.85 7.23 -0.65
N PRO A 85 -5.41 6.84 0.52
CA PRO A 85 -4.59 6.31 1.60
C PRO A 85 -3.89 5.00 1.21
N PHE A 86 -4.52 4.15 0.39
CA PHE A 86 -3.83 2.96 -0.15
C PHE A 86 -2.56 3.33 -0.93
N ASN A 87 -2.65 4.26 -1.87
CA ASN A 87 -1.49 4.69 -2.66
C ASN A 87 -0.46 5.42 -1.81
N LYS A 88 -0.88 6.24 -0.84
CA LYS A 88 0.04 6.87 0.13
C LYS A 88 0.81 5.82 0.94
N ALA A 89 0.15 4.72 1.31
CA ALA A 89 0.80 3.62 2.00
C ALA A 89 1.90 2.98 1.13
N ILE A 90 1.63 2.76 -0.15
CA ILE A 90 2.62 2.24 -1.11
C ILE A 90 3.82 3.18 -1.22
N VAL A 91 3.60 4.49 -1.40
CA VAL A 91 4.69 5.49 -1.42
C VAL A 91 5.52 5.42 -0.15
N ALA A 92 4.88 5.38 1.02
CA ALA A 92 5.55 5.28 2.31
C ALA A 92 6.37 3.97 2.45
N MET A 93 5.89 2.84 1.91
CA MET A 93 6.67 1.59 1.87
C MET A 93 7.97 1.76 1.07
N HIS A 94 7.91 2.40 -0.10
CA HIS A 94 9.09 2.66 -0.93
C HIS A 94 10.09 3.61 -0.25
N GLN A 95 9.60 4.57 0.54
CA GLN A 95 10.42 5.43 1.40
C GLN A 95 10.92 4.76 2.69
N LYS A 96 10.58 3.48 2.93
CA LYS A 96 10.83 2.73 4.18
C LYS A 96 10.22 3.36 5.44
N GLN A 97 9.20 4.20 5.27
CA GLN A 97 8.40 4.77 6.36
C GLN A 97 7.29 3.79 6.74
N PHE A 98 7.67 2.62 7.26
CA PHE A 98 6.73 1.51 7.43
C PHE A 98 5.61 1.79 8.43
N ASP A 99 5.87 2.52 9.52
CA ASP A 99 4.82 2.89 10.47
C ASP A 99 3.73 3.75 9.81
N LEU A 100 4.15 4.74 9.01
CA LEU A 100 3.23 5.56 8.21
C LEU A 100 2.47 4.71 7.19
N ALA A 101 3.16 3.80 6.50
CA ALA A 101 2.52 2.90 5.54
C ALA A 101 1.41 2.05 6.19
N ILE A 102 1.70 1.45 7.35
CA ILE A 102 0.74 0.63 8.09
C ILE A 102 -0.47 1.48 8.53
N GLU A 103 -0.25 2.72 8.99
CA GLU A 103 -1.34 3.63 9.36
C GLU A 103 -2.21 4.00 8.15
N GLN A 104 -1.59 4.29 7.01
CA GLN A 104 -2.31 4.61 5.78
C GLN A 104 -3.10 3.40 5.26
N PHE A 105 -2.55 2.17 5.34
CA PHE A 105 -3.31 0.96 5.04
C PHE A 105 -4.49 0.77 5.99
N ARG A 106 -4.31 1.00 7.30
CA ARG A 106 -5.41 0.93 8.27
C ARG A 106 -6.53 1.89 7.88
N THR A 107 -6.18 3.11 7.49
CA THR A 107 -7.15 4.11 6.99
C THR A 107 -7.85 3.63 5.72
N ALA A 108 -7.10 3.06 4.77
CA ALA A 108 -7.67 2.49 3.55
C ALA A 108 -8.63 1.33 3.84
N ILE A 109 -8.31 0.43 4.77
CA ILE A 109 -9.18 -0.69 5.18
C ILE A 109 -10.52 -0.19 5.72
N VAL A 110 -10.51 0.88 6.53
CA VAL A 110 -11.74 1.47 7.10
C VAL A 110 -12.63 2.06 6.00
N LEU A 111 -12.05 2.69 4.99
CA LEU A 111 -12.78 3.37 3.91
C LEU A 111 -13.16 2.45 2.75
N ALA A 112 -12.59 1.26 2.67
CA ALA A 112 -12.78 0.36 1.56
C ALA A 112 -14.10 -0.40 1.65
N PRO A 113 -14.76 -0.69 0.51
CA PRO A 113 -15.85 -1.66 0.48
C PRO A 113 -15.33 -3.07 0.82
N GLU A 114 -16.21 -3.93 1.34
CA GLU A 114 -15.84 -5.25 1.88
C GLU A 114 -15.04 -6.11 0.90
N ASP A 115 -15.40 -6.08 -0.39
CA ASP A 115 -14.73 -6.83 -1.46
C ASP A 115 -13.28 -6.40 -1.72
N LYS A 116 -12.88 -5.21 -1.26
CA LYS A 116 -11.52 -4.67 -1.38
C LYS A 116 -10.72 -4.79 -0.09
N LYS A 117 -11.36 -4.99 1.06
CA LYS A 117 -10.65 -5.01 2.37
C LYS A 117 -9.60 -6.10 2.44
N CYS A 118 -9.89 -7.32 1.98
CA CYS A 118 -8.92 -8.42 2.04
C CYS A 118 -7.66 -8.12 1.22
N PHE A 119 -7.79 -7.56 0.01
CA PHE A 119 -6.64 -7.15 -0.79
C PHE A 119 -5.77 -6.13 -0.05
N ILE A 120 -6.38 -5.11 0.56
CA ILE A 120 -5.66 -4.07 1.30
C ILE A 120 -4.99 -4.64 2.56
N ARG A 121 -5.67 -5.54 3.29
CA ARG A 121 -5.09 -6.23 4.46
C ARG A 121 -3.84 -7.02 4.07
N THR A 122 -3.86 -7.72 2.93
CA THR A 122 -2.69 -8.42 2.43
C THR A 122 -1.52 -7.48 2.19
N GLN A 123 -1.76 -6.31 1.58
CA GLN A 123 -0.71 -5.29 1.40
C GLN A 123 -0.19 -4.74 2.73
N SER A 124 -1.08 -4.52 3.71
CA SER A 124 -0.68 -4.10 5.06
C SER A 124 0.20 -5.14 5.77
N VAL A 125 -0.10 -6.43 5.61
CA VAL A 125 0.71 -7.53 6.16
C VAL A 125 2.08 -7.57 5.49
N LEU A 126 2.15 -7.41 4.16
CA LEU A 126 3.42 -7.33 3.43
C LEU A 126 4.27 -6.13 3.86
N ALA A 127 3.66 -4.96 4.06
CA ALA A 127 4.35 -3.79 4.60
C ALA A 127 4.91 -4.05 6.01
N THR A 128 4.15 -4.75 6.84
CA THR A 128 4.59 -5.13 8.19
C THR A 128 5.72 -6.16 8.14
N GLU A 129 5.69 -7.12 7.20
CA GLU A 129 6.79 -8.05 6.96
C GLU A 129 8.07 -7.29 6.55
N LEU A 130 7.97 -6.35 5.60
CA LEU A 130 9.09 -5.53 5.16
C LEU A 130 9.68 -4.67 6.28
N ALA A 131 8.84 -4.15 7.18
CA ALA A 131 9.30 -3.45 8.39
C ALA A 131 10.16 -4.35 9.29
N GLY A 132 9.76 -5.62 9.41
CA GLY A 132 10.55 -6.65 10.10
C GLY A 132 11.88 -6.93 9.41
N ASP A 133 11.88 -7.09 8.09
CA ASP A 133 13.09 -7.30 7.30
C ASP A 133 14.07 -6.12 7.43
N ASP A 134 13.57 -4.88 7.37
CA ASP A 134 14.37 -3.67 7.56
C ASP A 134 14.92 -3.55 8.99
N ALA A 135 14.13 -3.91 10.00
CA ALA A 135 14.61 -3.98 11.39
C ALA A 135 15.75 -4.98 11.57
N ILE A 136 15.71 -6.13 10.87
CA ILE A 136 16.84 -7.07 10.82
C ILE A 136 18.06 -6.43 10.15
N ALA A 137 17.87 -5.75 9.01
CA ALA A 137 18.96 -5.07 8.31
C ALA A 137 19.62 -3.98 9.19
N ARG A 138 18.84 -3.30 10.04
CA ARG A 138 19.32 -2.33 11.04
C ARG A 138 19.88 -2.97 12.32
N ALA A 139 20.03 -4.29 12.35
CA ALA A 139 20.50 -5.07 13.51
C ALA A 139 19.66 -4.88 14.79
N LYS A 140 18.34 -4.67 14.63
CA LYS A 140 17.35 -4.55 15.71
C LYS A 140 16.40 -5.76 15.73
N PRO A 141 16.87 -6.95 16.12
CA PRO A 141 16.08 -8.17 16.01
C PRO A 141 14.88 -8.21 16.97
N GLU A 142 14.93 -7.50 18.10
CA GLU A 142 13.77 -7.34 18.99
C GLU A 142 12.62 -6.56 18.32
N GLU A 143 12.95 -5.53 17.53
CA GLU A 143 11.97 -4.75 16.76
C GLU A 143 11.38 -5.60 15.63
N ALA A 144 12.22 -6.39 14.93
CA ALA A 144 11.76 -7.32 13.90
C ALA A 144 10.76 -8.37 14.43
N ILE A 145 10.99 -8.90 15.64
CA ILE A 145 10.05 -9.82 16.30
C ILE A 145 8.68 -9.15 16.47
N GLN A 146 8.65 -7.88 16.88
CA GLN A 146 7.38 -7.16 17.06
C GLN A 146 6.62 -7.07 15.73
N TYR A 147 7.29 -6.70 14.64
CA TYR A 147 6.66 -6.61 13.32
C TYR A 147 6.15 -7.96 12.81
N TYR A 148 6.97 -9.01 12.83
CA TYR A 148 6.51 -10.33 12.38
C TYR A 148 5.36 -10.88 13.25
N THR A 149 5.39 -10.61 14.56
CA THR A 149 4.30 -10.99 15.46
C THR A 149 3.01 -10.24 15.12
N LYS A 150 3.09 -8.93 14.86
CA LYS A 150 1.95 -8.12 14.40
C LYS A 150 1.38 -8.66 13.09
N ALA A 151 2.23 -8.98 12.11
CA ALA A 151 1.82 -9.53 10.82
C ALA A 151 1.09 -10.88 10.96
N ILE A 152 1.61 -11.81 11.78
CA ILE A 152 0.93 -13.08 12.07
C ILE A 152 -0.39 -12.85 12.82
N GLY A 153 -0.41 -11.88 13.76
CA GLY A 153 -1.63 -11.49 14.47
C GLY A 153 -2.73 -11.04 13.52
N GLU A 154 -2.39 -10.18 12.55
CA GLU A 154 -3.32 -9.67 11.55
C GLU A 154 -3.86 -10.80 10.64
N ILE A 155 -2.99 -11.73 10.22
CA ILE A 155 -3.38 -12.91 9.44
C ILE A 155 -4.38 -13.77 10.22
N ARG A 156 -4.09 -14.06 11.48
CA ARG A 156 -4.94 -14.90 12.34
C ARG A 156 -6.29 -14.23 12.64
N ALA A 157 -6.27 -12.93 12.93
CA ALA A 157 -7.49 -12.17 13.23
C ALA A 157 -8.44 -12.07 12.03
N ASN A 158 -7.92 -12.21 10.80
CA ASN A 158 -8.70 -12.07 9.56
C ASN A 158 -8.53 -13.30 8.67
N ASN A 159 -8.58 -14.51 9.24
CA ASN A 159 -8.30 -15.76 8.54
C ASN A 159 -9.04 -15.92 7.20
N ASP A 160 -10.29 -15.44 7.12
CA ASP A 160 -11.07 -15.49 5.87
C ASP A 160 -10.40 -14.78 4.70
N CYS A 161 -9.68 -13.69 4.93
CA CYS A 161 -8.93 -12.97 3.89
C CYS A 161 -7.65 -13.70 3.45
N PHE A 162 -7.13 -14.62 4.27
CA PHE A 162 -5.81 -15.21 4.10
C PHE A 162 -5.81 -16.71 3.76
N LYS A 163 -6.98 -17.31 3.51
CA LYS A 163 -7.11 -18.73 3.13
C LYS A 163 -6.22 -19.13 1.94
N GLU A 164 -6.13 -18.26 0.94
CA GLU A 164 -5.29 -18.48 -0.25
C GLU A 164 -3.81 -18.10 -0.05
N TYR A 165 -3.48 -17.46 1.07
CA TYR A 165 -2.16 -16.90 1.38
C TYR A 165 -1.43 -17.71 2.46
N GLU A 166 -1.71 -19.01 2.59
CA GLU A 166 -1.06 -19.89 3.57
C GLU A 166 0.47 -19.80 3.49
N LYS A 167 1.03 -19.75 2.28
CA LYS A 167 2.48 -19.58 2.05
C LYS A 167 3.05 -18.30 2.68
N LEU A 168 2.30 -17.19 2.66
CA LEU A 168 2.71 -15.94 3.30
C LEU A 168 2.78 -16.11 4.81
N SER A 169 1.76 -16.74 5.41
CA SER A 169 1.73 -17.00 6.85
C SER A 169 2.90 -17.86 7.32
N MET A 170 3.22 -18.92 6.56
CA MET A 170 4.33 -19.83 6.85
C MET A 170 5.68 -19.13 6.73
N ARG A 171 5.88 -18.31 5.69
CA ARG A 171 7.10 -17.52 5.52
C ARG A 171 7.34 -16.58 6.71
N ILE A 172 6.32 -15.82 7.12
CA ILE A 172 6.47 -14.87 8.24
C ILE A 172 6.70 -15.62 9.55
N ALA A 173 6.04 -16.77 9.76
CA ALA A 173 6.29 -17.63 10.92
C ALA A 173 7.71 -18.19 10.95
N GLU A 174 8.25 -18.60 9.80
CA GLU A 174 9.63 -19.05 9.66
C GLU A 174 10.61 -17.92 10.01
N LYS A 175 10.42 -16.72 9.43
CA LYS A 175 11.21 -15.52 9.77
C LYS A 175 11.19 -15.23 11.26
N LEU A 176 10.01 -15.21 11.89
CA LEU A 176 9.87 -15.01 13.34
C LEU A 176 10.65 -16.06 14.14
N SER A 177 10.52 -17.34 13.80
CA SER A 177 11.22 -18.43 14.47
C SER A 177 12.74 -18.33 14.33
N SER A 178 13.24 -17.94 13.15
CA SER A 178 14.67 -17.79 12.90
C SER A 178 15.29 -16.69 13.76
N VAL A 179 14.63 -15.53 13.85
CA VAL A 179 15.09 -14.37 14.61
C VAL A 179 15.04 -14.65 16.12
N THR A 180 13.97 -15.26 16.60
CA THR A 180 13.82 -15.62 18.02
C THR A 180 14.89 -16.63 18.45
N ASN A 181 15.15 -17.66 17.64
CA ASN A 181 16.20 -18.65 17.89
C ASN A 181 17.60 -18.00 17.88
N ALA A 182 17.87 -17.10 16.95
CA ALA A 182 19.14 -16.38 16.88
C ALA A 182 19.38 -15.52 18.15
N ILE A 183 18.36 -14.80 18.62
CA ILE A 183 18.44 -14.03 19.88
C ILE A 183 18.69 -14.96 21.07
N LYS A 184 17.95 -16.08 21.16
CA LYS A 184 18.11 -17.06 22.25
C LYS A 184 19.53 -17.61 22.29
N LYS A 185 20.09 -17.99 21.13
CA LYS A 185 21.49 -18.47 21.02
C LYS A 185 22.47 -17.38 21.46
N LYS A 186 22.33 -16.15 20.97
CA LYS A 186 23.21 -15.02 21.33
C LYS A 186 23.16 -14.72 22.84
N LYS A 187 21.98 -14.78 23.46
CA LYS A 187 21.82 -14.63 24.92
C LYS A 187 22.51 -15.78 25.67
N ALA A 188 22.28 -17.03 25.27
CA ALA A 188 22.93 -18.19 25.89
C ALA A 188 24.46 -18.11 25.83
N THR A 189 25.02 -17.76 24.66
CA THR A 189 26.47 -17.58 24.48
C THR A 189 27.02 -16.47 25.37
N LYS A 190 26.34 -15.31 25.46
CA LYS A 190 26.74 -14.22 26.36
C LYS A 190 26.76 -14.69 27.83
N THR A 191 25.76 -15.45 28.26
CA THR A 191 25.69 -15.99 29.63
C THR A 191 26.83 -16.97 29.91
N GLN A 192 27.11 -17.89 28.98
CA GLN A 192 28.24 -18.83 29.11
C GLN A 192 29.58 -18.11 29.23
N ILE A 193 29.84 -17.12 28.37
CA ILE A 193 31.09 -16.32 28.43
C ILE A 193 31.18 -15.56 29.75
N ALA A 194 30.08 -15.00 30.25
CA ALA A 194 30.05 -14.30 31.54
C ALA A 194 30.35 -15.26 32.71
N GLN A 195 29.77 -16.46 32.70
CA GLN A 195 30.02 -17.50 33.69
C GLN A 195 31.48 -17.96 33.67
N GLU A 196 32.06 -18.19 32.49
CA GLU A 196 33.46 -18.60 32.34
C GLU A 196 34.42 -17.51 32.86
N ARG A 197 34.15 -16.23 32.54
CA ARG A 197 34.92 -15.10 33.09
C ARG A 197 34.84 -15.02 34.61
N ARG A 198 33.66 -15.29 35.20
CA ARG A 198 33.47 -15.32 36.65
C ARG A 198 34.24 -16.49 37.28
N TRP A 199 34.16 -17.68 36.70
CA TRP A 199 34.93 -18.85 37.14
C TRP A 199 36.44 -18.60 37.10
N LYS A 200 36.97 -18.04 36.02
CA LYS A 200 38.40 -17.69 35.90
C LYS A 200 38.85 -16.68 36.98
N LYS A 201 38.00 -15.70 37.33
CA LYS A 201 38.28 -14.77 38.44
C LYS A 201 38.33 -15.48 39.79
N LEU A 202 37.37 -16.37 40.07
CA LEU A 202 37.34 -17.14 41.32
C LEU A 202 38.57 -18.05 41.46
N ILE A 203 39.01 -18.69 40.38
CA ILE A 203 40.22 -19.52 40.37
C ILE A 203 41.45 -18.67 40.71
N LYS A 204 41.62 -17.50 40.07
CA LYS A 204 42.73 -16.57 40.38
C LYS A 204 42.70 -16.08 41.83
N LEU A 205 41.52 -15.74 42.35
CA LEU A 205 41.37 -15.34 43.75
C LEU A 205 41.76 -16.47 44.71
N ARG A 206 41.30 -17.70 44.45
CA ARG A 206 41.64 -18.87 45.25
C ARG A 206 43.15 -19.16 45.23
N GLN A 207 43.80 -19.05 44.07
CA GLN A 207 45.25 -19.18 43.95
C GLN A 207 46.00 -18.11 44.75
N LYS A 208 45.51 -16.85 44.70
CA LYS A 208 46.11 -15.73 45.47
C LYS A 208 45.97 -15.92 46.98
N ILE A 209 44.79 -16.32 47.46
CA ILE A 209 44.55 -16.61 48.89
C ILE A 209 45.47 -17.75 49.35
N ARG A 210 45.59 -18.83 48.57
CA ARG A 210 46.49 -19.95 48.87
C ARG A 210 47.95 -19.51 48.97
N TRP A 211 48.41 -18.62 48.09
CA TRP A 211 49.77 -18.07 48.13
C TRP A 211 50.03 -17.23 49.38
N ILE A 212 49.06 -16.42 49.82
CA ILE A 212 49.18 -15.60 51.04
C ILE A 212 49.27 -16.51 52.28
N SER A 213 48.45 -17.56 52.35
CA SER A 213 48.45 -18.52 53.46
C SER A 213 49.74 -19.35 53.60
N LEU A 214 50.57 -19.43 52.56
CA LEU A 214 51.86 -20.15 52.60
C LEU A 214 53.03 -19.23 53.01
N LYS A 215 52.81 -17.92 53.08
CA LYS A 215 53.84 -16.93 53.43
C LYS A 215 53.77 -16.44 54.88
N ASN A 216 52.65 -16.66 55.56
CA ASN A 216 52.47 -16.47 56.99
C ASN A 216 52.67 -17.80 57.71
#